data_AF-J7MGZ1-F1
#
_entry.id   AF-J7MGZ1-F1
#
_cell.length_a   1.000
_cell.length_b   1.000
_cell.length_c   1.000
_cell.angle_alpha   90.00
_cell.angle_beta   90.00
_cell.angle_gamma   90.00
#
_symmetry.space_group_name_H-M   'P 1'
#
loop_
_entity.id
_entity.type
_entity.pdbx_description
1 polymer ?
#
loop_
_entity_poly.entity_id
_entity_poly.type
_entity_poly.pdbx_seq_one_letter_code
_entity_poly.pdbx_strand_id
1 'polypeptide(L)'
;MATLTSVSSFGNIKGPDVPDFGAFKVSSELFGWKNKRTGEVIQHRSTDVSTITFVKTNSSRNSLKSGIINILDLYQLRIELNESKNYKVLRFDGFTEKNVHDLNNHFTEHYKLSCEKDEVAGSGWHWGTYEFENATFRLRINNSSGIDIDTKSIAQATIPSKTDLAIELKTNSTVFNSDDLVEIRFCVPGKTDPEDAEIQLEDLKQTFLMKSGLDEMKSEKIALLMDVPLIVPRGRYEIEFTKRSIKLHGKSYDYTLLYSNVIRMFLLPKPNSPHVNFILATQSHALTCPCEGNFGEQLAVIGYDFEHV
;
A
#
# COMPACT_ATOMS: atom_id res chain seq x y z
N MET A 1 39.82 -15.84 19.72
CA MET A 1 40.17 -14.64 18.94
C MET A 1 38.88 -14.06 18.41
N ALA A 2 38.46 -12.88 18.86
CA ALA A 2 37.31 -12.20 18.27
C ALA A 2 37.70 -11.78 16.86
N THR A 3 37.14 -12.42 15.85
CA THR A 3 37.21 -11.96 14.46
C THR A 3 36.58 -10.57 14.43
N LEU A 4 37.39 -9.55 14.17
CA LEU A 4 36.91 -8.20 13.90
C LEU A 4 35.93 -8.30 12.73
N THR A 5 34.64 -8.17 13.01
CA THR A 5 33.61 -8.14 11.99
C THR A 5 33.83 -6.90 11.15
N SER A 6 34.31 -7.08 9.92
CA SER A 6 34.44 -5.98 8.95
C SER A 6 33.04 -5.42 8.70
N VAL A 7 32.86 -4.14 8.99
CA VAL A 7 31.62 -3.42 8.72
C VAL A 7 31.82 -2.57 7.48
N SER A 8 31.11 -2.91 6.41
CA SER A 8 31.03 -2.09 5.21
C SER A 8 30.01 -0.97 5.44
N SER A 9 30.33 0.25 5.03
CA SER A 9 29.50 1.44 5.23
C SER A 9 29.37 2.23 3.94
N PHE A 10 28.12 2.52 3.55
CA PHE A 10 27.77 3.22 2.33
C PHE A 10 26.98 4.48 2.71
N GLY A 11 27.54 5.65 2.42
CA GLY A 11 26.92 6.95 2.73
C GLY A 11 26.01 7.44 1.60
N ASN A 12 25.19 8.45 1.92
CA ASN A 12 24.24 9.09 1.00
C ASN A 12 23.21 8.12 0.42
N ILE A 13 22.79 7.13 1.21
CA ILE A 13 21.76 6.16 0.85
C ILE A 13 20.42 6.64 1.41
N LYS A 14 19.38 6.69 0.58
CA LYS A 14 18.02 7.02 1.02
C LYS A 14 17.45 5.85 1.83
N GLY A 15 16.84 6.16 2.97
CA GLY A 15 16.26 5.17 3.87
C GLY A 15 14.90 4.64 3.39
N PRO A 16 14.41 3.55 4.00
CA PRO A 16 13.08 3.01 3.72
C PRO A 16 12.02 3.93 4.29
N ASP A 17 10.92 4.13 3.55
CA ASP A 17 9.72 4.86 3.97
C ASP A 17 9.95 6.33 4.37
N VAL A 18 11.14 6.89 4.11
CA VAL A 18 11.49 8.29 4.42
C VAL A 18 12.22 8.96 3.26
N PRO A 19 12.06 10.28 3.08
CA PRO A 19 12.81 11.02 2.07
C PRO A 19 14.29 11.25 2.44
N ASP A 20 14.70 10.89 3.66
CA ASP A 20 16.00 11.22 4.23
C ASP A 20 17.15 10.37 3.70
N PHE A 21 18.32 11.01 3.62
CA PHE A 21 19.59 10.33 3.40
C PHE A 21 20.23 9.87 4.71
N GLY A 22 20.97 8.78 4.63
CA GLY A 22 21.67 8.17 5.75
C GLY A 22 22.87 7.35 5.32
N ALA A 23 23.32 6.51 6.24
CA ALA A 23 24.39 5.55 6.00
C ALA A 23 23.85 4.13 6.15
N PHE A 24 23.89 3.36 5.06
CA PHE A 24 23.65 1.92 5.09
C PHE A 24 24.92 1.21 5.55
N LYS A 25 24.79 0.25 6.45
CA LYS A 25 25.90 -0.52 7.00
C LYS A 25 25.57 -1.99 6.98
N VAL A 26 26.57 -2.81 6.69
CA VAL A 26 26.42 -4.26 6.63
C VAL A 26 27.66 -4.93 7.24
N SER A 27 27.42 -5.97 8.03
CA SER A 27 28.41 -6.90 8.60
C SER A 27 27.98 -8.33 8.30
N SER A 28 28.74 -9.33 8.75
CA SER A 28 28.40 -10.74 8.57
C SER A 28 27.12 -11.17 9.28
N GLU A 29 26.71 -10.47 10.34
CA GLU A 29 25.54 -10.83 11.16
C GLU A 29 24.38 -9.84 11.05
N LEU A 30 24.66 -8.61 10.65
CA LEU A 30 23.71 -7.51 10.76
C LEU A 30 23.78 -6.63 9.52
N PHE A 31 22.64 -6.06 9.16
CA PHE A 31 22.59 -4.90 8.29
C PHE A 31 21.71 -3.84 8.94
N GLY A 32 21.90 -2.60 8.53
CA GLY A 32 21.10 -1.51 9.04
C GLY A 32 21.34 -0.21 8.31
N TRP A 33 20.53 0.78 8.65
CA TRP A 33 20.63 2.13 8.10
C TRP A 33 20.42 3.12 9.22
N LYS A 34 21.28 4.14 9.24
CA LYS A 34 21.17 5.25 10.19
C LYS A 34 20.80 6.53 9.45
N ASN A 35 19.67 7.11 9.83
CA ASN A 35 19.20 8.40 9.33
C ASN A 35 20.21 9.50 9.71
N LYS A 36 20.69 10.28 8.73
CA LYS A 36 21.64 11.37 8.98
C LYS A 36 20.99 12.56 9.67
N ARG A 37 19.69 12.80 9.41
CA ARG A 37 18.93 13.93 9.93
C ARG A 37 18.37 13.65 11.32
N THR A 38 17.67 12.54 11.50
CA THR A 38 17.00 12.21 12.78
C THR A 38 17.88 11.40 13.72
N GLY A 39 18.93 10.75 13.21
CA GLY A 39 19.76 9.83 13.98
C GLY A 39 19.12 8.45 14.22
N GLU A 40 17.87 8.25 13.78
CA GLU A 40 17.14 6.98 13.89
C GLU A 40 17.91 5.84 13.21
N VAL A 41 17.86 4.65 13.80
CA VAL A 41 18.56 3.47 13.31
C VAL A 41 17.57 2.35 13.07
N ILE A 42 17.60 1.81 11.85
CA ILE A 42 16.92 0.57 11.47
C ILE A 42 17.98 -0.52 11.39
N GLN A 43 17.76 -1.67 12.00
CA GLN A 43 18.74 -2.75 12.05
C GLN A 43 18.06 -4.12 12.10
N HIS A 44 18.59 -5.07 11.34
CA HIS A 44 18.08 -6.43 11.22
C HIS A 44 19.24 -7.43 11.17
N ARG A 45 18.96 -8.69 11.53
CA ARG A 45 19.94 -9.78 11.42
C ARG A 45 20.01 -10.31 10.01
N SER A 46 21.15 -10.90 9.63
CA SER A 46 21.30 -11.63 8.37
C SER A 46 20.30 -12.79 8.28
N THR A 47 20.01 -13.45 9.40
CA THR A 47 19.01 -14.52 9.51
C THR A 47 17.57 -14.04 9.29
N ASP A 48 17.31 -12.73 9.40
CA ASP A 48 16.00 -12.17 9.15
C ASP A 48 15.74 -11.99 7.64
N VAL A 49 16.77 -12.09 6.79
CA VAL A 49 16.68 -11.84 5.34
C VAL A 49 16.15 -13.07 4.63
N SER A 50 15.13 -12.89 3.79
CA SER A 50 14.61 -13.90 2.87
C SER A 50 15.20 -13.72 1.47
N THR A 51 15.04 -12.53 0.87
CA THR A 51 15.38 -12.29 -0.53
C THR A 51 16.07 -10.93 -0.68
N ILE A 52 17.01 -10.84 -1.61
CA ILE A 52 17.74 -9.60 -1.96
C ILE A 52 17.67 -9.38 -3.46
N THR A 53 17.22 -8.20 -3.86
CA THR A 53 17.14 -7.79 -5.27
C THR A 53 17.76 -6.40 -5.43
N PHE A 54 18.61 -6.24 -6.44
CA PHE A 54 19.09 -4.95 -6.90
C PHE A 54 18.25 -4.50 -8.10
N VAL A 55 17.50 -3.42 -7.93
CA VAL A 55 16.65 -2.86 -8.97
C VAL A 55 17.32 -1.61 -9.54
N LYS A 56 17.61 -1.60 -10.84
CA LYS A 56 18.12 -0.40 -11.52
C LYS A 56 17.01 0.66 -11.60
N THR A 57 17.18 1.80 -10.94
CA THR A 57 16.13 2.83 -10.82
C THR A 57 16.34 4.03 -11.73
N ASN A 58 17.57 4.51 -11.86
CA ASN A 58 17.88 5.73 -12.61
C ASN A 58 19.28 5.67 -13.19
N SER A 59 19.49 6.44 -14.26
CA SER A 59 20.82 6.77 -14.78
C SER A 59 21.05 8.27 -14.57
N SER A 60 21.79 8.64 -13.53
CA SER A 60 22.08 10.03 -13.22
C SER A 60 23.16 10.57 -14.15
N ARG A 61 22.92 11.73 -14.78
CA ARG A 61 23.92 12.42 -15.61
C ARG A 61 24.68 13.42 -14.74
N ASN A 62 25.93 13.11 -14.42
CA ASN A 62 26.83 14.09 -13.82
C ASN A 62 27.70 14.72 -14.91
N SER A 63 27.53 16.03 -15.11
CA SER A 63 28.44 16.83 -15.94
C SER A 63 29.73 17.05 -15.16
N LEU A 64 30.83 16.45 -15.60
CA LEU A 64 32.15 16.82 -15.09
C LEU A 64 32.50 18.21 -15.61
N LYS A 65 33.27 18.98 -14.81
CA LYS A 65 33.85 20.27 -15.23
C LYS A 65 34.66 20.18 -16.54
N SER A 66 35.04 18.97 -16.95
CA SER A 66 35.74 18.63 -18.20
C SER A 66 34.83 18.56 -19.44
N GLY A 67 33.51 18.76 -19.32
CA GLY A 67 32.54 18.57 -20.42
C GLY A 67 32.19 17.11 -20.73
N ILE A 68 32.82 16.15 -20.06
CA ILE A 68 32.50 14.71 -20.16
C ILE A 68 31.27 14.42 -19.29
N ILE A 69 30.22 13.87 -19.89
CA ILE A 69 29.03 13.42 -19.18
C ILE A 69 29.30 11.98 -18.71
N ASN A 70 29.42 11.78 -17.41
CA ASN A 70 29.40 10.44 -16.83
C ASN A 70 27.95 10.08 -16.52
N ILE A 71 27.46 9.03 -17.18
CA ILE A 71 26.19 8.38 -16.84
C ILE A 71 26.50 7.43 -15.68
N LEU A 72 25.89 7.69 -14.53
CA LEU A 72 26.02 6.87 -13.34
C LEU A 72 24.70 6.13 -13.12
N ASP A 73 24.71 4.83 -13.35
CA ASP A 73 23.59 3.97 -12.99
C ASP A 73 23.46 3.88 -11.47
N LEU A 74 22.24 4.10 -11.01
CA LEU A 74 21.83 4.03 -9.61
C LEU A 74 20.89 2.84 -9.43
N TYR A 75 21.08 2.20 -8.30
CA TYR A 75 20.37 0.99 -7.91
C TYR A 75 19.68 1.20 -6.56
N GLN A 76 18.50 0.62 -6.47
CA GLN A 76 17.81 0.37 -5.22
C GLN A 76 18.13 -1.04 -4.74
N LEU A 77 18.55 -1.15 -3.49
CA LEU A 77 18.64 -2.41 -2.77
C LEU A 77 17.28 -2.70 -2.12
N ARG A 78 16.57 -3.71 -2.63
CA ARG A 78 15.33 -4.26 -2.07
C ARG A 78 15.69 -5.47 -1.22
N ILE A 79 15.39 -5.43 0.07
CA ILE A 79 15.56 -6.55 1.00
C ILE A 79 14.19 -6.96 1.51
N GLU A 80 13.80 -8.20 1.25
CA GLU A 80 12.61 -8.81 1.83
C GLU A 80 13.01 -9.63 3.05
N LEU A 81 12.36 -9.35 4.18
CA LEU A 81 12.56 -10.10 5.41
C LEU A 81 11.73 -11.38 5.43
N ASN A 82 12.04 -12.30 6.33
CA ASN A 82 11.34 -13.57 6.47
C ASN A 82 9.96 -13.43 7.17
N GLU A 83 9.26 -14.55 7.31
CA GLU A 83 7.94 -14.63 7.94
C GLU A 83 7.89 -14.07 9.37
N SER A 84 8.96 -14.23 10.17
CA SER A 84 9.01 -13.70 11.54
C SER A 84 8.99 -12.17 11.60
N LYS A 85 9.35 -11.52 10.48
CA LYS A 85 9.25 -10.07 10.26
C LYS A 85 8.08 -9.71 9.36
N ASN A 86 7.15 -10.64 9.20
CA ASN A 86 5.94 -10.52 8.40
C ASN A 86 6.24 -10.16 6.93
N TYR A 87 7.33 -10.65 6.35
CA TYR A 87 7.71 -10.34 4.97
C TYR A 87 7.86 -8.84 4.67
N LYS A 88 8.28 -8.05 5.66
CA LYS A 88 8.51 -6.60 5.47
C LYS A 88 9.58 -6.38 4.40
N VAL A 89 9.29 -5.49 3.46
CA VAL A 89 10.24 -5.08 2.41
C VAL A 89 10.90 -3.76 2.81
N LEU A 90 12.22 -3.71 2.76
CA LEU A 90 13.02 -2.51 2.97
C LEU A 90 13.67 -2.10 1.66
N ARG A 91 13.50 -0.83 1.28
CA ARG A 91 14.07 -0.25 0.07
C ARG A 91 15.09 0.82 0.44
N PHE A 92 16.30 0.66 -0.07
CA PHE A 92 17.39 1.60 0.12
C PHE A 92 17.88 2.07 -1.25
N ASP A 93 17.89 3.38 -1.50
CA ASP A 93 18.16 3.92 -2.85
C ASP A 93 19.47 4.72 -2.89
N GLY A 94 20.09 4.78 -4.07
CA GLY A 94 21.31 5.54 -4.33
C GLY A 94 22.61 4.73 -4.37
N PHE A 95 22.54 3.41 -4.56
CA PHE A 95 23.73 2.57 -4.72
C PHE A 95 24.30 2.70 -6.13
N THR A 96 25.62 2.83 -6.25
CA THR A 96 26.29 2.79 -7.56
C THR A 96 26.56 1.34 -7.98
N GLU A 97 26.88 1.10 -9.26
CA GLU A 97 27.29 -0.22 -9.75
C GLU A 97 28.43 -0.83 -8.89
N LYS A 98 29.40 -0.01 -8.47
CA LYS A 98 30.48 -0.46 -7.59
C LYS A 98 29.93 -0.98 -6.25
N ASN A 99 29.01 -0.23 -5.63
CA ASN A 99 28.39 -0.65 -4.38
C ASN A 99 27.63 -1.97 -4.56
N VAL A 100 26.92 -2.14 -5.69
CA VAL A 100 26.19 -3.37 -6.01
C VAL A 100 27.14 -4.56 -6.09
N HIS A 101 28.30 -4.40 -6.73
CA HIS A 101 29.32 -5.45 -6.79
C HIS A 101 29.83 -5.83 -5.38
N ASP A 102 30.21 -4.83 -4.58
CA ASP A 102 30.72 -5.04 -3.21
C ASP A 102 29.68 -5.71 -2.31
N LEU A 103 28.42 -5.28 -2.39
CA LEU A 103 27.30 -5.84 -1.62
C LEU A 103 26.93 -7.25 -2.07
N ASN A 104 26.92 -7.53 -3.38
CA ASN A 104 26.62 -8.87 -3.88
C ASN A 104 27.65 -9.90 -3.39
N ASN A 105 28.94 -9.53 -3.40
CA ASN A 105 30.00 -10.37 -2.83
C ASN A 105 29.77 -10.60 -1.33
N HIS A 106 29.45 -9.53 -0.58
CA HIS A 106 29.17 -9.62 0.86
C HIS A 106 28.00 -10.56 1.17
N PHE A 107 26.86 -10.41 0.48
CA PHE A 107 25.66 -11.22 0.71
C PHE A 107 25.86 -12.68 0.30
N THR A 108 26.59 -12.93 -0.78
CA THR A 108 26.93 -14.30 -1.20
C THR A 108 27.88 -14.97 -0.19
N GLU A 109 28.92 -14.26 0.25
CA GLU A 109 29.93 -14.80 1.15
C GLU A 109 29.40 -15.00 2.57
N HIS A 110 28.74 -13.99 3.13
CA HIS A 110 28.36 -14.00 4.54
C HIS A 110 26.92 -14.44 4.78
N TYR A 111 25.97 -14.04 3.93
CA TYR A 111 24.54 -14.36 4.15
C TYR A 111 24.14 -15.64 3.42
N LYS A 112 24.99 -16.13 2.51
CA LYS A 112 24.72 -17.30 1.66
C LYS A 112 23.48 -17.12 0.78
N LEU A 113 23.22 -15.87 0.36
CA LEU A 113 22.11 -15.49 -0.50
C LEU A 113 22.63 -15.00 -1.86
N SER A 114 22.00 -15.46 -2.94
CA SER A 114 22.18 -14.88 -4.27
C SER A 114 21.37 -13.60 -4.40
N CYS A 115 21.98 -12.54 -4.93
CA CYS A 115 21.25 -11.30 -5.21
C CYS A 115 20.77 -11.30 -6.66
N GLU A 116 19.47 -11.11 -6.86
CA GLU A 116 18.90 -10.96 -8.19
C GLU A 116 19.07 -9.53 -8.71
N LYS A 117 19.21 -9.37 -10.03
CA LYS A 117 19.18 -8.06 -10.69
C LYS A 117 17.86 -7.91 -11.44
N ASP A 118 17.23 -6.76 -11.28
CA ASP A 118 15.98 -6.40 -11.94
C ASP A 118 16.06 -4.94 -12.43
N GLU A 119 15.15 -4.55 -13.30
CA GLU A 119 15.09 -3.20 -13.88
C GLU A 119 13.66 -2.67 -13.86
N VAL A 120 13.53 -1.37 -13.63
CA VAL A 120 12.23 -0.69 -13.70
C VAL A 120 11.78 -0.56 -15.15
N ALA A 121 10.50 -0.85 -15.40
CA ALA A 121 9.92 -0.71 -16.73
C ALA A 121 9.93 0.76 -17.20
N GLY A 122 10.69 1.05 -18.26
CA GLY A 122 10.82 2.39 -18.85
C GLY A 122 9.92 2.68 -20.06
N SER A 123 9.04 1.75 -20.45
CA SER A 123 8.25 1.85 -21.69
C SER A 123 7.07 2.83 -21.60
N GLY A 124 6.65 3.23 -20.39
CA GLY A 124 5.43 3.99 -20.17
C GLY A 124 4.13 3.19 -20.37
N TRP A 125 4.24 1.86 -20.54
CA TRP A 125 3.07 0.99 -20.64
C TRP A 125 2.41 0.82 -19.27
N HIS A 126 1.10 0.65 -19.25
CA HIS A 126 0.29 0.51 -18.03
C HIS A 126 -0.41 -0.86 -17.95
N TRP A 127 -0.01 -1.81 -18.77
CA TRP A 127 -0.54 -3.18 -18.81
C TRP A 127 0.58 -4.20 -18.68
N GLY A 128 0.23 -5.37 -18.16
CA GLY A 128 1.20 -6.42 -17.89
C GLY A 128 0.58 -7.61 -17.18
N THR A 129 1.43 -8.44 -16.59
CA THR A 129 1.01 -9.55 -15.72
C THR A 129 1.22 -9.17 -14.28
N TYR A 130 0.39 -9.66 -13.37
CA TYR A 130 0.60 -9.45 -11.94
C TYR A 130 0.95 -10.76 -11.23
N GLU A 131 1.64 -10.64 -10.11
CA GLU A 131 1.97 -11.75 -9.21
C GLU A 131 1.95 -11.28 -7.75
N PHE A 132 1.72 -12.23 -6.84
CA PHE A 132 1.88 -12.00 -5.41
C PHE A 132 3.10 -12.75 -4.93
N GLU A 133 4.12 -12.02 -4.49
CA GLU A 133 5.30 -12.57 -3.82
C GLU A 133 5.19 -12.26 -2.33
N ASN A 134 4.90 -13.29 -1.52
CA ASN A 134 4.69 -13.15 -0.08
C ASN A 134 3.63 -12.08 0.28
N ALA A 135 4.07 -10.91 0.76
CA ALA A 135 3.26 -9.75 1.11
C ALA A 135 3.42 -8.59 0.12
N THR A 136 3.91 -8.84 -1.10
CA THR A 136 4.07 -7.83 -2.15
C THR A 136 3.21 -8.21 -3.35
N PHE A 137 2.35 -7.30 -3.79
CA PHE A 137 1.74 -7.35 -5.11
C PHE A 137 2.68 -6.68 -6.12
N ARG A 138 2.96 -7.35 -7.24
CA ARG A 138 3.79 -6.82 -8.32
C ARG A 138 3.05 -6.81 -9.64
N LEU A 139 3.10 -5.68 -10.35
CA LEU A 139 2.73 -5.57 -11.76
C LEU A 139 4.01 -5.57 -12.60
N ARG A 140 4.17 -6.58 -13.45
CA ARG A 140 5.33 -6.77 -14.34
C ARG A 140 4.96 -6.34 -15.76
N ILE A 141 5.76 -5.43 -16.32
CA ILE A 141 5.62 -4.92 -17.69
C ILE A 141 6.78 -5.48 -18.50
N ASN A 142 6.50 -6.38 -19.45
CA ASN A 142 7.54 -7.08 -20.24
C ASN A 142 8.64 -7.71 -19.36
N ASN A 143 8.26 -8.35 -18.25
CA ASN A 143 9.17 -8.94 -17.26
C ASN A 143 10.10 -7.95 -16.54
N SER A 144 9.83 -6.64 -16.63
CA SER A 144 10.46 -5.60 -15.81
C SER A 144 9.49 -5.16 -14.71
N SER A 145 10.02 -4.62 -13.62
CA SER A 145 9.19 -4.18 -12.49
C SER A 145 8.47 -2.88 -12.83
N GLY A 146 7.14 -2.93 -12.86
CA GLY A 146 6.28 -1.78 -13.09
C GLY A 146 5.86 -1.12 -11.78
N ILE A 147 5.04 -1.83 -11.01
CA ILE A 147 4.51 -1.35 -9.73
C ILE A 147 4.69 -2.44 -8.68
N ASP A 148 5.19 -2.08 -7.50
CA ASP A 148 5.24 -2.93 -6.32
C ASP A 148 4.42 -2.30 -5.18
N ILE A 149 3.46 -3.03 -4.63
CA ILE A 149 2.63 -2.60 -3.50
C ILE A 149 2.83 -3.59 -2.34
N ASP A 150 3.24 -3.09 -1.18
CA ASP A 150 3.18 -3.88 0.06
C ASP A 150 1.72 -4.08 0.44
N THR A 151 1.26 -5.33 0.54
CA THR A 151 -0.14 -5.64 0.84
C THR A 151 -0.56 -5.10 2.21
N LYS A 152 0.38 -4.88 3.13
CA LYS A 152 0.07 -4.25 4.43
C LYS A 152 -0.18 -2.75 4.36
N SER A 153 0.28 -2.11 3.28
CA SER A 153 -0.03 -0.69 3.04
C SER A 153 -1.48 -0.50 2.58
N ILE A 154 -2.18 -1.57 2.20
CA ILE A 154 -3.58 -1.53 1.77
C ILE A 154 -4.48 -1.19 2.95
N ALA A 155 -5.34 -0.19 2.74
CA ALA A 155 -6.41 0.20 3.64
C ALA A 155 -7.73 -0.51 3.27
N GLN A 156 -8.02 -0.61 1.97
CA GLN A 156 -9.28 -1.17 1.47
C GLN A 156 -9.10 -1.71 0.04
N ALA A 157 -9.90 -2.73 -0.32
CA ALA A 157 -10.01 -3.24 -1.69
C ALA A 157 -11.49 -3.36 -2.08
N THR A 158 -11.90 -2.77 -3.20
CA THR A 158 -13.30 -2.77 -3.69
C THR A 158 -13.37 -3.02 -5.19
N ILE A 159 -14.54 -3.44 -5.66
CA ILE A 159 -14.84 -3.64 -7.08
C ILE A 159 -15.83 -2.54 -7.50
N PRO A 160 -15.36 -1.38 -7.97
CA PRO A 160 -16.25 -0.28 -8.37
C PRO A 160 -16.97 -0.54 -9.70
N SER A 161 -16.46 -1.43 -10.55
CA SER A 161 -17.08 -1.79 -11.82
C SER A 161 -16.76 -3.26 -12.17
N LYS A 162 -17.44 -3.84 -13.17
CA LYS A 162 -17.29 -5.26 -13.56
C LYS A 162 -15.87 -5.67 -13.95
N THR A 163 -15.01 -4.72 -14.29
CA THR A 163 -13.62 -4.97 -14.70
C THR A 163 -12.61 -4.34 -13.77
N ASP A 164 -13.03 -3.49 -12.83
CA ASP A 164 -12.11 -2.65 -12.09
C ASP A 164 -11.98 -3.12 -10.65
N LEU A 165 -10.74 -3.20 -10.20
CA LEU A 165 -10.38 -3.39 -8.80
C LEU A 165 -9.73 -2.11 -8.29
N ALA A 166 -10.35 -1.46 -7.31
CA ALA A 166 -9.78 -0.31 -6.62
C ALA A 166 -9.08 -0.75 -5.33
N ILE A 167 -7.83 -0.35 -5.17
CA ILE A 167 -7.00 -0.58 -3.99
C ILE A 167 -6.69 0.78 -3.38
N GLU A 168 -7.18 1.00 -2.17
CA GLU A 168 -6.88 2.18 -1.37
C GLU A 168 -5.70 1.91 -0.45
N LEU A 169 -4.80 2.87 -0.32
CA LEU A 169 -3.59 2.78 0.49
C LEU A 169 -3.70 3.64 1.75
N LYS A 170 -3.03 3.19 2.81
CA LYS A 170 -2.89 3.93 4.06
C LYS A 170 -2.05 5.18 3.83
N THR A 171 -2.62 6.35 4.04
CA THR A 171 -1.91 7.62 4.00
C THR A 171 -1.39 7.98 5.39
N ASN A 172 -0.05 7.98 5.54
CA ASN A 172 0.62 8.32 6.80
C ASN A 172 1.59 9.50 6.64
N SER A 173 1.46 10.31 5.58
CA SER A 173 2.46 11.32 5.31
C SER A 173 2.50 12.37 6.43
N THR A 174 3.67 12.46 7.03
CA THR A 174 4.05 13.55 7.93
C THR A 174 4.82 14.65 7.17
N VAL A 175 4.96 14.48 5.86
CA VAL A 175 5.74 15.33 4.97
C VAL A 175 4.80 16.37 4.37
N PHE A 176 4.99 17.63 4.75
CA PHE A 176 4.27 18.74 4.14
C PHE A 176 4.68 18.89 2.67
N ASN A 177 3.69 19.06 1.77
CA ASN A 177 3.86 19.22 0.32
C ASN A 177 4.44 18.00 -0.43
N SER A 178 4.04 16.77 -0.06
CA SER A 178 4.24 15.58 -0.89
C SER A 178 2.95 15.15 -1.57
N ASP A 179 3.06 14.59 -2.77
CA ASP A 179 1.97 13.86 -3.40
C ASP A 179 1.91 12.45 -2.80
N ASP A 180 0.77 12.11 -2.21
CA ASP A 180 0.53 10.79 -1.65
C ASP A 180 -0.30 9.95 -2.61
N LEU A 181 0.11 8.68 -2.77
CA LEU A 181 -0.67 7.71 -3.51
C LEU A 181 -1.82 7.22 -2.62
N VAL A 182 -3.05 7.60 -2.96
CA VAL A 182 -4.26 7.29 -2.17
C VAL A 182 -4.97 6.05 -2.70
N GLU A 183 -5.18 5.98 -4.01
CA GLU A 183 -5.91 4.90 -4.67
C GLU A 183 -5.19 4.49 -5.95
N ILE A 184 -5.19 3.19 -6.25
CA ILE A 184 -4.90 2.66 -7.57
C ILE A 184 -6.09 1.83 -8.03
N ARG A 185 -6.56 2.06 -9.26
CA ARG A 185 -7.58 1.23 -9.90
C ARG A 185 -6.97 0.42 -11.04
N PHE A 186 -7.02 -0.91 -10.90
CA PHE A 186 -6.59 -1.84 -11.93
C PHE A 186 -7.78 -2.29 -12.77
N CYS A 187 -7.66 -2.18 -14.09
CA CYS A 187 -8.58 -2.85 -15.01
C CYS A 187 -8.07 -4.29 -15.22
N VAL A 188 -8.90 -5.25 -14.82
CA VAL A 188 -8.70 -6.68 -15.05
C VAL A 188 -9.59 -7.07 -16.22
N PRO A 189 -9.03 -7.23 -17.43
CA PRO A 189 -9.81 -7.62 -18.59
C PRO A 189 -10.40 -9.02 -18.36
N GLY A 190 -11.73 -9.11 -18.42
CA GLY A 190 -12.44 -10.37 -18.32
C GLY A 190 -12.06 -11.35 -19.43
N LYS A 191 -12.17 -12.65 -19.14
CA LYS A 191 -12.16 -13.67 -20.20
C LYS A 191 -13.44 -13.54 -21.04
N THR A 192 -13.52 -14.31 -22.12
CA THR A 192 -14.60 -14.26 -23.12
C THR A 192 -16.01 -14.44 -22.54
N ASP A 193 -16.14 -14.99 -21.32
CA ASP A 193 -17.39 -15.12 -20.56
C ASP A 193 -17.49 -14.09 -19.41
N PRO A 194 -18.57 -13.29 -19.32
CA PRO A 194 -18.78 -12.33 -18.23
C PRO A 194 -18.82 -12.94 -16.82
N GLU A 195 -19.32 -14.16 -16.65
CA GLU A 195 -19.44 -14.78 -15.32
C GLU A 195 -18.06 -15.17 -14.77
N ASP A 196 -17.20 -15.73 -15.62
CA ASP A 196 -15.80 -16.04 -15.29
C ASP A 196 -15.00 -14.79 -14.93
N ALA A 197 -15.30 -13.66 -15.58
CA ALA A 197 -14.63 -12.37 -15.33
C ALA A 197 -14.95 -11.84 -13.93
N GLU A 198 -16.21 -11.91 -13.51
CA GLU A 198 -16.65 -11.47 -12.18
C GLU A 198 -16.02 -12.35 -11.08
N ILE A 199 -15.97 -13.67 -11.28
CA ILE A 199 -15.33 -14.60 -10.34
C ILE A 199 -13.83 -14.28 -10.20
N GLN A 200 -13.12 -14.09 -11.31
CA GLN A 200 -11.69 -13.75 -11.30
C GLN A 200 -11.42 -12.45 -10.52
N LEU A 201 -12.29 -11.45 -10.67
CA LEU A 201 -12.14 -10.17 -10.00
C LEU A 201 -12.38 -10.28 -8.49
N GLU A 202 -13.39 -11.04 -8.08
CA GLU A 202 -13.67 -11.30 -6.66
C GLU A 202 -12.55 -12.14 -6.00
N ASP A 203 -12.02 -13.15 -6.70
CA ASP A 203 -10.86 -13.93 -6.23
C ASP A 203 -9.61 -13.05 -6.02
N LEU A 204 -9.38 -12.12 -6.94
CA LEU A 204 -8.27 -11.17 -6.83
C LEU A 204 -8.47 -10.24 -5.62
N LYS A 205 -9.66 -9.68 -5.45
CA LYS A 205 -10.02 -8.88 -4.27
C LYS A 205 -9.80 -9.69 -2.97
N GLN A 206 -10.27 -10.93 -2.91
CA GLN A 206 -10.10 -11.78 -1.73
C GLN A 206 -8.63 -12.08 -1.45
N THR A 207 -7.81 -12.26 -2.49
CA THR A 207 -6.36 -12.42 -2.35
C THR A 207 -5.72 -11.18 -1.71
N PHE A 208 -6.11 -9.97 -2.15
CA PHE A 208 -5.66 -8.73 -1.52
C PHE A 208 -6.08 -8.63 -0.05
N LEU A 209 -7.34 -8.97 0.27
CA LEU A 209 -7.84 -8.94 1.66
C LEU A 209 -7.12 -9.94 2.57
N MET A 210 -6.87 -11.15 2.10
CA MET A 210 -6.12 -12.16 2.86
C MET A 210 -4.67 -11.71 3.09
N LYS A 211 -3.97 -11.27 2.02
CA LYS A 211 -2.56 -10.87 2.09
C LYS A 211 -2.33 -9.56 2.84
N SER A 212 -3.32 -8.68 2.91
CA SER A 212 -3.26 -7.44 3.71
C SER A 212 -3.55 -7.67 5.19
N GLY A 213 -4.03 -8.86 5.57
CA GLY A 213 -4.53 -9.15 6.91
C GLY A 213 -5.89 -8.50 7.21
N LEU A 214 -6.57 -7.97 6.20
CA LEU A 214 -7.90 -7.39 6.33
C LEU A 214 -9.00 -8.46 6.36
N ASP A 215 -8.76 -9.68 5.86
CA ASP A 215 -9.73 -10.79 5.92
C ASP A 215 -9.98 -11.27 7.36
N GLU A 216 -9.00 -11.12 8.28
CA GLU A 216 -9.21 -11.35 9.71
C GLU A 216 -10.16 -10.33 10.35
N MET A 217 -10.51 -9.25 9.63
CA MET A 217 -11.64 -8.37 9.96
C MET A 217 -12.98 -8.89 9.41
N LYS A 218 -13.12 -10.21 9.19
CA LYS A 218 -14.43 -10.90 9.30
C LYS A 218 -14.88 -10.87 10.76
N SER A 219 -15.10 -9.65 11.23
CA SER A 219 -15.77 -9.35 12.47
C SER A 219 -17.19 -9.89 12.39
N GLU A 220 -17.55 -10.70 13.37
CA GLU A 220 -18.90 -11.18 13.61
C GLU A 220 -19.92 -10.04 13.45
N LYS A 221 -20.97 -10.30 12.68
CA LYS A 221 -22.06 -9.36 12.45
C LYS A 221 -22.82 -9.21 13.77
N ILE A 222 -22.83 -8.01 14.33
CA ILE A 222 -23.55 -7.70 15.57
C ILE A 222 -25.01 -7.41 15.24
N ALA A 223 -25.27 -6.62 14.20
CA ALA A 223 -26.61 -6.26 13.75
C ALA A 223 -26.64 -6.02 12.24
N LEU A 224 -27.81 -6.23 11.64
CA LEU A 224 -28.07 -5.96 10.24
C LEU A 224 -29.36 -5.14 10.15
N LEU A 225 -29.29 -3.97 9.53
CA LEU A 225 -30.46 -3.17 9.17
C LEU A 225 -30.64 -3.28 7.66
N MET A 226 -31.80 -3.74 7.24
CA MET A 226 -32.12 -3.88 5.81
C MET A 226 -32.84 -2.63 5.31
N ASP A 227 -32.63 -2.31 4.02
CA ASP A 227 -33.42 -1.32 3.29
C ASP A 227 -33.42 0.09 3.93
N VAL A 228 -32.27 0.52 4.48
CA VAL A 228 -32.14 1.82 5.15
C VAL A 228 -31.93 2.94 4.12
N PRO A 229 -32.77 3.98 4.09
CA PRO A 229 -32.59 5.11 3.19
C PRO A 229 -31.49 6.06 3.72
N LEU A 230 -30.46 6.27 2.91
CA LEU A 230 -29.43 7.28 3.14
C LEU A 230 -29.64 8.46 2.20
N ILE A 231 -29.50 9.67 2.75
CA ILE A 231 -29.46 10.90 1.96
C ILE A 231 -28.07 11.05 1.35
N VAL A 232 -27.04 10.67 2.10
CA VAL A 232 -25.62 10.84 1.77
C VAL A 232 -24.83 9.63 2.27
N PRO A 233 -24.23 8.82 1.38
CA PRO A 233 -24.43 8.79 -0.07
C PRO A 233 -25.88 8.41 -0.41
N ARG A 234 -26.46 9.04 -1.44
CA ARG A 234 -27.89 8.89 -1.76
C ARG A 234 -28.20 7.47 -2.24
N GLY A 235 -29.03 6.75 -1.49
CA GLY A 235 -29.45 5.41 -1.89
C GLY A 235 -30.17 4.66 -0.78
N ARG A 236 -30.48 3.39 -1.06
CA ARG A 236 -30.92 2.44 -0.04
C ARG A 236 -29.83 1.41 0.17
N TYR A 237 -29.52 1.16 1.44
CA TYR A 237 -28.40 0.32 1.83
C TYR A 237 -28.83 -0.72 2.88
N GLU A 238 -28.18 -1.87 2.84
CA GLU A 238 -28.14 -2.79 3.95
C GLU A 238 -26.95 -2.40 4.84
N ILE A 239 -27.23 -2.05 6.10
CA ILE A 239 -26.22 -1.61 7.05
C ILE A 239 -25.85 -2.78 7.96
N GLU A 240 -24.63 -3.26 7.83
CA GLU A 240 -24.06 -4.29 8.68
C GLU A 240 -23.17 -3.65 9.75
N PHE A 241 -23.53 -3.86 11.01
CA PHE A 241 -22.72 -3.47 12.15
C PHE A 241 -21.81 -4.60 12.54
N THR A 242 -20.52 -4.32 12.58
CA THR A 242 -19.53 -5.24 13.12
C THR A 242 -18.89 -4.64 14.36
N LYS A 243 -17.94 -5.36 14.99
CA LYS A 243 -17.23 -4.88 16.18
C LYS A 243 -16.32 -3.67 15.93
N ARG A 244 -15.78 -3.51 14.71
CA ARG A 244 -14.80 -2.46 14.38
C ARG A 244 -15.28 -1.48 13.31
N SER A 245 -16.30 -1.83 12.55
CA SER A 245 -16.78 -1.04 11.43
C SER A 245 -18.28 -1.18 11.17
N ILE A 246 -18.81 -0.22 10.43
CA ILE A 246 -20.13 -0.24 9.81
C ILE A 246 -19.92 -0.46 8.31
N LYS A 247 -20.56 -1.47 7.73
CA LYS A 247 -20.57 -1.67 6.27
C LYS A 247 -21.92 -1.25 5.72
N LEU A 248 -21.90 -0.48 4.63
CA LEU A 248 -23.09 -0.05 3.89
C LEU A 248 -23.07 -0.79 2.57
N HIS A 249 -23.92 -1.80 2.40
CA HIS A 249 -24.05 -2.54 1.16
C HIS A 249 -25.14 -1.91 0.30
N GLY A 250 -24.75 -1.40 -0.86
CA GLY A 250 -25.64 -0.70 -1.79
C GLY A 250 -25.75 -1.41 -3.12
N LYS A 251 -26.72 -1.01 -3.94
CA LYS A 251 -26.88 -1.60 -5.28
C LYS A 251 -25.73 -1.26 -6.23
N SER A 252 -25.11 -0.10 -6.04
CA SER A 252 -24.05 0.42 -6.91
C SER A 252 -22.71 0.55 -6.20
N TYR A 253 -22.71 0.77 -4.89
CA TYR A 253 -21.49 1.03 -4.12
C TYR A 253 -21.61 0.42 -2.73
N ASP A 254 -20.51 -0.17 -2.30
CA ASP A 254 -20.33 -0.66 -0.95
C ASP A 254 -19.33 0.22 -0.22
N TYR A 255 -19.68 0.65 1.00
CA TYR A 255 -18.81 1.49 1.83
C TYR A 255 -18.47 0.77 3.12
N THR A 256 -17.24 0.93 3.60
CA THR A 256 -16.80 0.43 4.92
C THR A 256 -16.32 1.59 5.77
N LEU A 257 -17.02 1.86 6.87
CA LEU A 257 -16.69 2.92 7.82
C LEU A 257 -16.13 2.33 9.11
N LEU A 258 -14.84 2.56 9.40
CA LEU A 258 -14.26 2.18 10.70
C LEU A 258 -14.78 3.09 11.83
N TYR A 259 -15.12 2.54 13.00
CA TYR A 259 -15.56 3.34 14.14
C TYR A 259 -14.48 4.32 14.62
N SER A 260 -13.19 3.99 14.45
CA SER A 260 -12.08 4.89 14.74
C SER A 260 -12.13 6.19 13.96
N ASN A 261 -12.78 6.18 12.79
CA ASN A 261 -12.88 7.34 11.92
C ASN A 261 -14.10 8.20 12.26
N VAL A 262 -15.02 7.74 13.10
CA VAL A 262 -16.21 8.52 13.49
C VAL A 262 -15.83 9.51 14.58
N ILE A 263 -15.89 10.80 14.27
CA ILE A 263 -15.53 11.89 15.19
C ILE A 263 -16.74 12.27 16.06
N ARG A 264 -17.92 12.42 15.46
CA ARG A 264 -19.16 12.85 16.13
C ARG A 264 -20.38 12.22 15.49
N MET A 265 -21.42 12.07 16.29
CA MET A 265 -22.75 11.67 15.82
C MET A 265 -23.75 12.73 16.23
N PHE A 266 -24.62 13.14 15.32
CA PHE A 266 -25.67 14.11 15.58
C PHE A 266 -27.02 13.47 15.33
N LEU A 267 -27.96 13.73 16.24
CA LEU A 267 -29.35 13.37 16.09
C LEU A 267 -30.14 14.68 15.97
N LEU A 268 -30.62 14.98 14.76
CA LEU A 268 -31.25 16.25 14.43
C LEU A 268 -32.71 16.02 14.03
N PRO A 269 -33.70 16.54 14.77
CA PRO A 269 -35.09 16.49 14.35
C PRO A 269 -35.26 17.32 13.07
N LYS A 270 -35.99 16.77 12.09
CA LYS A 270 -36.27 17.49 10.85
C LYS A 270 -37.42 18.48 11.10
N PRO A 271 -37.27 19.79 10.77
CA PRO A 271 -38.35 20.74 10.95
C PRO A 271 -39.61 20.30 10.19
N ASN A 272 -40.77 20.34 10.84
CA ASN A 272 -42.07 20.00 10.27
C ASN A 272 -42.19 18.56 9.72
N SER A 273 -41.46 17.61 10.29
CA SER A 273 -41.51 16.20 9.90
C SER A 273 -41.30 15.30 11.13
N PRO A 274 -41.93 14.11 11.20
CA PRO A 274 -41.68 13.15 12.27
C PRO A 274 -40.28 12.50 12.15
N HIS A 275 -39.58 12.74 11.03
CA HIS A 275 -38.26 12.17 10.78
C HIS A 275 -37.17 12.82 11.62
N VAL A 276 -36.21 12.00 12.01
CA VAL A 276 -34.98 12.43 12.66
C VAL A 276 -33.80 12.07 11.76
N ASN A 277 -32.93 13.04 11.50
CA ASN A 277 -31.70 12.82 10.77
C ASN A 277 -30.61 12.39 11.74
N PHE A 278 -30.02 11.23 11.50
CA PHE A 278 -28.83 10.76 12.16
C PHE A 278 -27.62 11.00 11.27
N ILE A 279 -26.70 11.85 11.73
CA ILE A 279 -25.54 12.30 10.96
C ILE A 279 -24.27 11.77 11.61
N LEU A 280 -23.45 11.05 10.83
CA LEU A 280 -22.13 10.57 11.24
C LEU A 280 -21.05 11.46 10.62
N ALA A 281 -20.26 12.14 11.45
CA ALA A 281 -19.11 12.91 10.99
C ALA A 281 -17.82 12.07 11.05
N THR A 282 -17.11 11.99 9.93
CA THR A 282 -15.93 11.12 9.76
C THR A 282 -14.64 11.91 9.53
N GLN A 283 -13.52 11.38 10.03
CA GLN A 283 -12.19 12.00 9.92
C GLN A 283 -11.58 11.86 8.52
N SER A 284 -11.97 10.83 7.78
CA SER A 284 -11.49 10.55 6.42
C SER A 284 -12.60 10.75 5.39
N HIS A 285 -12.21 10.91 4.12
CA HIS A 285 -13.08 10.80 2.94
C HIS A 285 -13.56 9.34 2.72
N ALA A 286 -14.05 8.66 3.76
CA ALA A 286 -14.44 7.24 3.73
C ALA A 286 -15.67 6.96 2.83
N LEU A 287 -16.35 8.00 2.36
CA LEU A 287 -17.56 7.93 1.54
C LEU A 287 -17.32 8.67 0.22
N THR A 288 -16.28 8.29 -0.52
CA THR A 288 -16.03 8.82 -1.87
C THR A 288 -16.87 8.07 -2.90
N CYS A 289 -17.70 8.80 -3.63
CA CYS A 289 -18.35 8.29 -4.84
C CYS A 289 -17.28 8.16 -5.96
N PRO A 290 -17.09 6.99 -6.58
CA PRO A 290 -16.08 6.77 -7.62
C PRO A 290 -16.26 7.60 -8.90
N CYS A 291 -17.41 8.28 -9.08
CA CYS A 291 -17.79 8.95 -10.33
C CYS A 291 -17.73 10.49 -10.25
N GLU A 292 -17.71 11.07 -9.04
CA GLU A 292 -17.61 12.52 -8.85
C GLU A 292 -16.25 12.84 -8.26
N GLY A 293 -15.27 13.03 -9.13
CA GLY A 293 -13.89 13.33 -8.76
C GLY A 293 -13.68 14.70 -8.11
N ASN A 294 -14.45 15.09 -7.07
CA ASN A 294 -14.13 16.26 -6.25
C ASN A 294 -14.79 16.39 -4.86
N PHE A 295 -15.60 15.46 -4.35
CA PHE A 295 -16.12 15.58 -2.98
C PHE A 295 -16.16 14.23 -2.26
N GLY A 296 -15.13 13.94 -1.47
CA GLY A 296 -15.28 12.93 -0.43
C GLY A 296 -16.23 13.47 0.63
N GLU A 297 -17.32 12.76 0.89
CA GLU A 297 -18.31 13.23 1.85
C GLU A 297 -17.83 12.90 3.27
N GLN A 298 -17.61 13.93 4.10
CA GLN A 298 -17.22 13.78 5.52
C GLN A 298 -18.42 13.43 6.42
N LEU A 299 -19.60 13.24 5.83
CA LEU A 299 -20.87 13.11 6.54
C LEU A 299 -21.68 11.98 5.91
N ALA A 300 -22.06 10.98 6.71
CA ALA A 300 -23.16 10.08 6.36
C ALA A 300 -24.46 10.64 6.96
N VAL A 301 -25.53 10.75 6.19
CA VAL A 301 -26.83 11.24 6.68
C VAL A 301 -27.89 10.16 6.50
N ILE A 302 -28.31 9.58 7.62
CA ILE A 302 -29.35 8.56 7.70
C ILE A 302 -30.64 9.26 8.13
N GLY A 303 -31.69 9.20 7.31
CA GLY A 303 -33.01 9.67 7.70
C GLY A 303 -33.83 8.51 8.25
N TYR A 304 -34.33 8.59 9.48
CA TYR A 304 -35.20 7.56 10.04
C TYR A 304 -36.53 8.15 10.55
N ASP A 305 -37.59 7.35 10.49
CA ASP A 305 -38.92 7.71 10.98
C ASP A 305 -39.19 7.02 12.32
N PHE A 306 -39.64 7.78 13.32
CA PHE A 306 -39.89 7.25 14.67
C PHE A 306 -41.23 6.50 14.78
N GLU A 307 -42.07 6.49 13.73
CA GLU A 307 -43.43 5.95 13.86
C GLU A 307 -43.52 4.41 13.95
N HIS A 308 -42.44 3.63 13.76
CA HIS A 308 -42.48 2.16 13.80
C HIS A 308 -41.39 1.50 14.68
N VAL A 309 -41.29 1.94 15.95
CA VAL A 309 -40.65 1.15 17.03
C VAL A 309 -41.72 0.65 18.00
#